data_AF-A0A5K0WWD8-F1
#
_entry.id   AF-A0A5K0WWD8-F1
#
_cell.length_a   1.000
_cell.length_b   1.000
_cell.length_c   1.000
_cell.angle_alpha   90.00
_cell.angle_beta   90.00
_cell.angle_gamma   90.00
#
_symmetry.space_group_name_H-M   'P 1'
#
loop_
_entity.id
_entity.type
_entity.pdbx_description
1 polymer ?
#
loop_
_entity_poly.entity_id
_entity_poly.type
_entity_poly.pdbx_seq_one_letter_code
_entity_poly.pdbx_strand_id
1 'polypeptide(L)'
;LRTYMVEGFFCHTHHAAWHTLHNIIYGAANKMDGYLERLAKLDRCPVTVLHGTDDEVLPLDCSYAFKSKVPTAQLKVIENKDHLTIVIGRQKAFARELEQIWATTAH
;
A
#
# COMPACT_ATOMS: atom_id res chain seq x y z
N LEU A 1 2.21 4.09 -36.18
CA LEU A 1 2.53 3.44 -34.89
C LEU A 1 3.64 2.42 -35.13
N ARG A 2 4.79 2.60 -34.47
CA ARG A 2 6.02 1.82 -34.71
C ARG A 2 5.82 0.37 -34.20
N THR A 3 5.70 -0.56 -35.15
CA THR A 3 5.28 -1.97 -34.97
C THR A 3 6.18 -2.80 -34.06
N TYR A 4 7.46 -2.45 -33.96
CA TYR A 4 8.43 -3.16 -33.12
C TYR A 4 8.14 -3.00 -31.60
N MET A 5 7.44 -1.94 -31.19
CA MET A 5 7.07 -1.73 -29.77
C MET A 5 5.91 -2.62 -29.35
N VAL A 6 5.01 -2.92 -30.30
CA VAL A 6 3.92 -3.87 -30.14
C VAL A 6 4.48 -5.30 -30.14
N GLU A 7 5.34 -5.63 -31.11
CA GLU A 7 5.98 -6.94 -31.21
C GLU A 7 6.83 -7.30 -29.97
N GLY A 8 7.56 -6.33 -29.39
CA GLY A 8 8.28 -6.51 -28.12
C GLY A 8 7.35 -6.72 -26.91
N PHE A 9 6.18 -6.09 -26.89
CA PHE A 9 5.17 -6.24 -25.83
C PHE A 9 4.41 -7.56 -25.90
N PHE A 10 4.33 -8.23 -27.05
CA PHE A 10 3.54 -9.47 -27.21
C PHE A 10 4.40 -10.75 -27.29
N CYS A 11 5.68 -10.67 -27.69
CA CYS A 11 6.53 -11.85 -27.87
C CYS A 11 7.29 -12.29 -26.60
N HIS A 12 7.47 -11.41 -25.61
CA HIS A 12 8.19 -11.74 -24.35
C HIS A 12 7.32 -11.65 -23.08
N THR A 13 6.03 -11.37 -23.23
CA THR A 13 5.11 -11.10 -22.11
C THR A 13 4.70 -12.33 -21.35
N HIS A 14 4.50 -13.50 -21.95
CA HIS A 14 3.97 -14.63 -21.16
C HIS A 14 4.93 -15.09 -20.07
N HIS A 15 6.23 -15.23 -20.35
CA HIS A 15 7.20 -15.72 -19.35
C HIS A 15 7.58 -14.64 -18.33
N ALA A 16 7.77 -13.39 -18.78
CA ALA A 16 8.06 -12.27 -17.89
C ALA A 16 6.84 -11.87 -17.04
N ALA A 17 5.63 -11.86 -17.61
CA ALA A 17 4.40 -11.66 -16.86
C ALA A 17 4.10 -12.87 -15.96
N TRP A 18 4.37 -14.11 -16.38
CA TRP A 18 4.21 -15.30 -15.53
C TRP A 18 5.15 -15.28 -14.33
N HIS A 19 6.43 -14.92 -14.52
CA HIS A 19 7.36 -14.78 -13.41
C HIS A 19 7.05 -13.57 -12.52
N THR A 20 6.60 -12.45 -13.08
CA THR A 20 6.13 -11.31 -12.29
C THR A 20 4.87 -11.67 -11.49
N LEU A 21 3.92 -12.36 -12.11
CA LEU A 21 2.71 -12.90 -11.48
C LEU A 21 3.07 -13.92 -10.38
N HIS A 22 3.93 -14.90 -10.63
CA HIS A 22 4.25 -15.92 -9.65
C HIS A 22 5.16 -15.43 -8.54
N ASN A 23 6.12 -14.57 -8.82
CA ASN A 23 7.08 -14.12 -7.81
C ASN A 23 6.52 -12.96 -6.98
N ILE A 24 5.82 -12.02 -7.61
CA ILE A 24 5.35 -10.79 -6.96
C ILE A 24 3.88 -10.93 -6.56
N ILE A 25 3.01 -11.45 -7.42
CA ILE A 25 1.58 -11.56 -7.06
C ILE A 25 1.35 -12.77 -6.15
N TYR A 26 1.72 -13.99 -6.55
CA TYR A 26 1.50 -15.18 -5.71
C TYR A 26 2.55 -15.36 -4.60
N GLY A 27 3.83 -15.14 -4.91
CA GLY A 27 4.93 -15.31 -3.96
C GLY A 27 4.95 -14.27 -2.86
N ALA A 28 4.69 -12.99 -3.17
CA ALA A 28 4.60 -11.95 -2.15
C ALA A 28 3.25 -11.99 -1.42
N ALA A 29 2.13 -12.30 -2.09
CA ALA A 29 0.86 -12.49 -1.38
C ALA A 29 0.91 -13.64 -0.37
N ASN A 30 1.54 -14.77 -0.72
CA ASN A 30 1.69 -15.90 0.21
C ASN A 30 2.52 -15.55 1.45
N LYS A 31 3.46 -14.60 1.33
CA LYS A 31 4.27 -14.14 2.46
C LYS A 31 3.65 -12.97 3.22
N MET A 32 2.75 -12.21 2.58
CA MET A 32 2.12 -11.02 3.14
C MET A 32 1.42 -11.34 4.46
N ASP A 33 0.66 -12.43 4.50
CA ASP A 33 -0.07 -12.84 5.68
C ASP A 33 0.86 -13.14 6.86
N GLY A 34 1.97 -13.85 6.61
CA GLY A 34 2.99 -14.09 7.64
C GLY A 34 3.68 -12.82 8.13
N TYR A 35 3.83 -11.80 7.28
CA TYR A 35 4.36 -10.50 7.70
C TYR A 35 3.36 -9.72 8.55
N LEU A 36 2.09 -9.70 8.17
CA LEU A 36 1.03 -9.04 8.93
C LEU A 36 0.82 -9.70 10.30
N GLU A 37 0.86 -11.04 10.38
CA GLU A 37 0.80 -11.76 11.65
C GLU A 37 1.97 -11.44 12.57
N ARG A 38 3.18 -11.31 12.02
CA ARG A 38 4.35 -10.89 12.81
C ARG A 38 4.18 -9.46 13.30
N LEU A 39 3.75 -8.55 12.42
CA LEU A 39 3.50 -7.15 12.74
C LEU A 39 2.46 -7.00 13.85
N ALA A 40 1.38 -7.78 13.81
CA ALA A 40 0.32 -7.80 14.83
C ALA A 40 0.80 -8.27 16.21
N LYS A 41 1.90 -9.03 16.29
CA LYS A 41 2.50 -9.54 17.53
C LYS A 41 3.59 -8.61 18.10
N LEU A 42 3.91 -7.51 17.43
CA LEU A 42 4.92 -6.56 17.90
C LEU A 42 4.28 -5.54 18.84
N ASP A 43 4.66 -5.57 20.12
CA ASP A 43 4.16 -4.63 21.12
C ASP A 43 4.70 -3.19 20.95
N ARG A 44 5.79 -3.01 20.19
CA ARG A 44 6.50 -1.72 20.05
C ARG A 44 6.59 -1.20 18.62
N CYS A 45 5.70 -1.66 17.74
CA CYS A 45 5.65 -1.19 16.36
C CYS A 45 4.34 -0.45 16.09
N PRO A 46 4.24 0.85 16.42
CA PRO A 46 3.08 1.64 16.07
C PRO A 46 2.99 1.78 14.54
N VAL A 47 1.83 1.42 13.98
CA VAL A 47 1.55 1.48 12.54
C VAL A 47 0.44 2.47 12.29
N THR A 48 0.64 3.39 11.34
CA THR A 48 -0.42 4.27 10.84
C THR A 48 -0.59 4.09 9.34
N VAL A 49 -1.83 3.86 8.90
CA VAL A 49 -2.22 3.76 7.50
C VAL A 49 -3.07 4.98 7.15
N LEU A 50 -2.68 5.69 6.10
CA LEU A 50 -3.42 6.82 5.54
C LEU A 50 -3.99 6.35 4.20
N HIS A 51 -5.31 6.47 4.01
CA HIS A 51 -5.96 6.01 2.79
C HIS A 51 -7.04 7.00 2.35
N GLY A 52 -7.06 7.34 1.06
CA GLY A 52 -8.02 8.28 0.49
C GLY A 52 -9.34 7.61 0.08
N THR A 53 -10.49 8.23 0.28
CA THR A 53 -11.80 7.63 -0.07
C THR A 53 -11.98 7.36 -1.56
N ASP A 54 -11.24 8.07 -2.41
CA ASP A 54 -11.38 8.07 -3.86
C ASP A 54 -10.17 7.35 -4.51
N ASP A 55 -9.47 6.49 -3.76
CA ASP A 55 -8.37 5.69 -4.29
C ASP A 55 -8.89 4.64 -5.28
N GLU A 56 -8.66 4.90 -6.57
CA GLU A 56 -9.01 3.98 -7.66
C GLU A 56 -7.95 2.90 -7.93
N VAL A 57 -6.77 2.99 -7.30
CA VAL A 57 -5.66 2.05 -7.47
C VAL A 57 -5.78 0.90 -6.48
N LEU A 58 -6.11 1.21 -5.23
CA LEU A 58 -6.29 0.23 -4.16
C LEU A 58 -7.64 0.48 -3.47
N PRO A 59 -8.58 -0.50 -3.47
CA PRO A 59 -9.84 -0.35 -2.77
C PRO A 59 -9.64 -0.09 -1.27
N LEU A 60 -10.46 0.78 -0.70
CA LEU A 60 -10.44 1.11 0.74
C LEU A 60 -10.60 -0.14 1.63
N ASP A 61 -11.33 -1.16 1.16
CA ASP A 61 -11.50 -2.44 1.82
C ASP A 61 -10.17 -3.15 2.12
N CYS A 62 -9.12 -2.94 1.31
CA CYS A 62 -7.80 -3.48 1.59
C CYS A 62 -7.22 -2.90 2.89
N SER A 63 -7.46 -1.62 3.17
CA SER A 63 -7.02 -0.98 4.41
C SER A 63 -7.85 -1.44 5.62
N TYR A 64 -9.15 -1.70 5.44
CA TYR A 64 -9.97 -2.32 6.48
C TYR A 64 -9.53 -3.76 6.78
N ALA A 65 -9.26 -4.56 5.75
CA ALA A 65 -8.72 -5.91 5.90
C ALA A 65 -7.35 -5.90 6.60
N PHE A 66 -6.47 -4.96 6.24
CA PHE A 66 -5.20 -4.75 6.93
C PHE A 66 -5.41 -4.47 8.43
N LYS A 67 -6.29 -3.53 8.77
CA LYS A 67 -6.60 -3.20 10.18
C LYS A 67 -7.20 -4.39 10.93
N SER A 68 -7.99 -5.23 10.27
CA SER A 68 -8.50 -6.47 10.87
C SER A 68 -7.39 -7.46 11.20
N LYS A 69 -6.32 -7.53 10.39
CA LYS A 69 -5.15 -8.39 10.65
C LYS A 69 -4.16 -7.79 11.63
N VAL A 70 -4.06 -6.46 11.69
CA VAL A 70 -3.17 -5.70 12.60
C VAL A 70 -4.02 -4.72 13.42
N PRO A 71 -4.72 -5.19 14.48
CA PRO A 71 -5.69 -4.36 15.21
C PRO A 71 -5.10 -3.14 15.91
N THR A 72 -3.80 -3.18 16.22
CA THR A 72 -3.05 -2.08 16.84
C THR A 72 -2.74 -0.95 15.85
N ALA A 73 -2.93 -1.16 14.55
CA ALA A 73 -2.71 -0.14 13.54
C ALA A 73 -3.79 0.94 13.56
N GLN A 74 -3.36 2.20 13.45
CA GLN A 74 -4.25 3.34 13.26
C GLN A 74 -4.55 3.51 11.78
N LEU A 75 -5.82 3.38 11.39
CA LEU A 75 -6.28 3.69 10.03
C LEU A 75 -6.93 5.07 10.03
N LYS A 76 -6.39 5.99 9.24
CA LYS A 76 -6.99 7.30 8.97
C LYS A 76 -7.48 7.34 7.53
N VAL A 77 -8.80 7.38 7.37
CA VAL A 77 -9.46 7.55 6.07
C VAL A 77 -9.62 9.04 5.79
N ILE A 78 -9.25 9.47 4.60
CA ILE A 78 -9.17 10.88 4.22
C ILE A 78 -10.12 11.13 3.06
N GLU A 79 -11.15 11.93 3.31
CA GLU A 79 -12.20 12.21 2.34
C GLU A 79 -11.69 13.00 1.13
N ASN A 80 -12.25 12.71 -0.04
CA ASN A 80 -12.01 13.42 -1.30
C ASN A 80 -10.52 13.39 -1.70
N LYS A 81 -9.87 12.25 -1.48
CA LYS A 81 -8.45 12.01 -1.80
C LYS A 81 -8.32 10.67 -2.48
N ASP A 82 -7.47 10.63 -3.51
CA ASP A 82 -7.04 9.44 -4.23
C ASP A 82 -5.64 8.98 -3.78
N HIS A 83 -5.10 7.96 -4.44
CA HIS A 83 -3.79 7.36 -4.17
C HIS A 83 -2.62 8.37 -4.12
N LEU A 84 -2.71 9.46 -4.88
CA LEU A 84 -1.64 10.46 -5.02
C LEU A 84 -1.90 11.69 -4.17
N THR A 85 -3.14 12.17 -4.17
CA THR A 85 -3.57 13.41 -3.52
C THR A 85 -3.65 13.30 -2.01
N ILE A 86 -3.58 12.10 -1.43
CA ILE A 86 -3.25 11.93 -0.01
C ILE A 86 -1.95 12.65 0.37
N VAL A 87 -1.02 12.86 -0.58
CA VAL A 87 0.24 13.61 -0.41
C VAL A 87 0.28 14.86 -1.30
N ILE A 88 0.07 14.70 -2.62
CA ILE A 88 0.21 15.77 -3.61
C ILE A 88 -0.88 16.83 -3.41
N GLY A 89 -0.46 18.10 -3.29
CA GLY A 89 -1.37 19.23 -3.05
C GLY A 89 -1.68 19.50 -1.58
N ARG A 90 -1.25 18.61 -0.67
CA ARG A 90 -1.40 18.79 0.79
C ARG A 90 -0.13 18.55 1.58
N GLN A 91 1.03 18.72 0.96
CA GLN A 91 2.34 18.37 1.53
C GLN A 91 2.60 19.01 2.90
N LYS A 92 2.21 20.27 3.10
CA LYS A 92 2.37 20.95 4.41
C LYS A 92 1.48 20.33 5.50
N ALA A 93 0.25 19.96 5.17
CA ALA A 93 -0.66 19.31 6.12
C ALA A 93 -0.20 17.87 6.40
N PHE A 94 0.16 17.13 5.35
CA PHE A 94 0.73 15.80 5.44
C PHE A 94 1.99 15.75 6.31
N ALA A 95 2.92 16.70 6.12
CA ALA A 95 4.12 16.82 6.96
C ALA A 95 3.78 17.02 8.44
N ARG A 96 2.82 17.88 8.78
CA ARG A 96 2.35 18.08 10.16
C ARG A 96 1.71 16.81 10.74
N GLU A 97 0.95 16.08 9.94
CA GLU A 97 0.38 14.80 10.37
C GLU A 97 1.46 13.76 10.66
N LEU A 98 2.53 13.72 9.85
CA LEU A 98 3.69 12.86 10.11
C LEU A 98 4.43 13.28 11.39
N GLU A 99 4.66 14.58 11.61
CA GLU A 99 5.25 15.10 12.84
C GLU A 99 4.45 14.66 14.08
N GLN A 100 3.12 14.76 14.03
CA GLN A 100 2.24 14.30 15.11
C GLN A 100 2.34 12.80 15.34
N ILE A 101 2.33 11.99 14.26
CA ILE A 101 2.50 10.53 14.37
C ILE A 101 3.84 10.25 15.05
N TRP A 102 4.95 10.85 14.60
CA TRP A 102 6.27 10.60 15.17
C TRP A 102 6.39 11.05 16.63
N ALA A 103 5.80 12.19 17.00
CA ALA A 103 5.77 12.66 18.38
C ALA A 103 5.13 11.64 19.33
N THR A 104 4.09 10.91 18.87
CA THR A 104 3.44 9.85 19.66
C THR A 104 4.24 8.55 19.74
N THR A 105 5.30 8.40 18.94
CA THR A 105 6.16 7.19 18.90
C THR A 105 7.49 7.34 19.63
N ALA A 106 7.82 8.54 20.13
CA ALA A 106 9.12 8.86 20.74
C ALA A 106 9.24 8.48 22.23
N HIS A 107 8.38 7.59 22.75
CA HIS A 107 8.32 7.13 24.14
C HIS A 107 8.26 5.62 24.21
#